data_AF-M3JEI8-F1
#
_entry.id   AF-M3JEI8-F1
#
_cell.length_a   1.000
_cell.length_b   1.000
_cell.length_c   1.000
_cell.angle_alpha   90.00
_cell.angle_beta   90.00
_cell.angle_gamma   90.00
#
_symmetry.space_group_name_H-M   'P 1'
#
loop_
_entity.id
_entity.type
_entity.pdbx_description
1 polymer ?
#
loop_
_entity_poly.entity_id
_entity_poly.type
_entity_poly.pdbx_seq_one_letter_code
_entity_poly.pdbx_strand_id
1 'polypeptide(L)'
;MVVAVICAVFCVKKIFQVSFLSVDDDGFLVQKGGKNAKFYFKDIEEIGVRMVDAKRKIDVLNVRFKRGRLDRDAADGLMQPIGDDDAVIYDKYELSKHEVFKILKQKFEKRN
;
A
#
# COMPACT_ATOMS: atom_id res chain seq x y z
N MET A 1 42.61 -2.52 -17.34
CA MET A 1 41.36 -1.76 -17.62
C MET A 1 40.15 -2.59 -17.18
N VAL A 2 39.88 -2.71 -15.88
CA VAL A 2 38.73 -3.48 -15.35
C VAL A 2 38.25 -2.81 -14.04
N VAL A 3 37.76 -1.57 -14.12
CA VAL A 3 37.22 -0.87 -12.93
C VAL A 3 35.89 -0.12 -13.24
N ALA A 4 35.42 -0.13 -14.48
CA ALA A 4 34.35 0.79 -14.90
C ALA A 4 32.91 0.20 -14.93
N VAL A 5 32.69 -1.07 -14.56
CA VAL A 5 31.39 -1.73 -14.83
C VAL A 5 30.49 -1.88 -13.58
N ILE A 6 30.97 -1.58 -12.37
CA ILE A 6 30.18 -1.81 -11.14
C ILE A 6 29.27 -0.62 -10.75
N CYS A 7 29.45 0.57 -11.34
CA CYS A 7 28.61 1.73 -10.99
C CYS A 7 27.16 1.66 -11.50
N ALA A 8 26.87 0.89 -12.56
CA ALA A 8 25.51 0.84 -13.11
C ALA A 8 24.53 0.00 -12.25
N VAL A 9 25.03 -0.95 -11.44
CA VAL A 9 24.17 -1.82 -10.62
C VAL A 9 23.65 -1.11 -9.36
N PHE A 10 24.39 -0.13 -8.84
CA PHE A 10 24.00 0.62 -7.63
C PHE A 10 23.00 1.75 -7.89
N CYS A 11 22.93 2.31 -9.11
CA CYS A 11 21.94 3.34 -9.45
C CYS A 11 20.51 2.79 -9.59
N VAL A 12 20.35 1.51 -9.95
CA VAL A 12 19.01 0.91 -10.08
C VAL A 12 18.41 0.57 -8.72
N LYS A 13 19.22 0.14 -7.74
CA LYS A 13 18.74 -0.22 -6.39
C LYS A 13 17.98 0.89 -5.66
N LYS A 14 18.28 2.16 -5.94
CA LYS A 14 17.65 3.31 -5.27
C LYS A 14 16.23 3.59 -5.77
N ILE A 15 15.91 3.22 -7.02
CA ILE A 15 14.57 3.39 -7.62
C ILE A 15 13.60 2.29 -7.12
N PHE A 16 14.13 1.13 -6.74
CA PHE A 16 13.35 0.03 -6.15
C PHE A 16 12.96 0.26 -4.67
N GLN A 17 13.37 1.38 -4.06
CA GLN A 17 13.19 1.62 -2.63
C GLN A 17 12.03 2.57 -2.30
N VAL A 18 11.46 3.23 -3.30
CA VAL A 18 10.29 4.08 -3.15
C VAL A 18 9.04 3.23 -3.30
N SER A 19 8.25 3.13 -2.24
CA SER A 19 6.90 2.54 -2.31
C SER A 19 5.94 3.65 -2.72
N PHE A 20 5.15 3.40 -3.75
CA PHE A 20 4.17 4.33 -4.28
C PHE A 20 2.78 3.79 -4.02
N LEU A 21 1.86 4.69 -3.68
CA LEU A 21 0.45 4.40 -3.58
C LEU A 21 -0.28 5.39 -4.49
N SER A 22 -0.88 4.87 -5.56
CA SER A 22 -1.72 5.65 -6.47
C SER A 22 -3.19 5.33 -6.19
N VAL A 23 -4.05 6.34 -6.23
CA VAL A 23 -5.49 6.17 -6.00
C VAL A 23 -6.24 6.52 -7.28
N ASP A 24 -6.77 5.49 -7.92
CA ASP A 24 -7.59 5.59 -9.13
C ASP A 24 -9.08 5.74 -8.77
N ASP A 25 -9.94 5.98 -9.76
CA ASP A 25 -11.38 6.12 -9.51
C ASP A 25 -12.07 4.78 -9.15
N ASP A 26 -11.47 3.66 -9.56
CA ASP A 26 -12.02 2.32 -9.35
C ASP A 26 -11.33 1.54 -8.22
N GLY A 27 -10.24 2.06 -7.65
CA GLY A 27 -9.43 1.39 -6.64
C GLY A 27 -8.13 2.13 -6.31
N PHE A 28 -7.18 1.43 -5.71
CA PHE A 28 -5.84 1.95 -5.46
C PHE A 28 -4.77 0.94 -5.88
N LEU A 29 -3.65 1.45 -6.37
CA LEU A 29 -2.49 0.68 -6.78
C LEU A 29 -1.37 0.89 -5.77
N VAL A 30 -0.84 -0.22 -5.27
CA VAL A 30 0.29 -0.25 -4.36
C VAL A 30 1.48 -0.79 -5.13
N GLN A 31 2.57 -0.04 -5.18
CA GLN A 31 3.83 -0.46 -5.75
C GLN A 31 4.91 -0.37 -4.68
N LYS A 32 5.72 -1.43 -4.55
CA LYS A 32 6.87 -1.43 -3.65
C LYS A 32 8.00 -2.19 -4.32
N GLY A 33 9.02 -1.45 -4.73
CA GLY A 33 10.08 -1.99 -5.58
C GLY A 33 9.53 -2.55 -6.89
N GLY A 34 9.79 -3.84 -7.14
CA GLY A 34 9.41 -4.54 -8.37
C GLY A 34 8.02 -5.17 -8.34
N LYS A 35 7.35 -5.17 -7.17
CA LYS A 35 5.98 -5.69 -7.04
C LYS A 35 4.99 -4.52 -7.17
N ASN A 36 3.90 -4.75 -7.90
CA ASN A 36 2.74 -3.87 -7.91
C ASN A 36 1.46 -4.70 -7.83
N ALA A 37 0.43 -4.16 -7.21
CA ALA A 37 -0.90 -4.76 -7.18
C ALA A 37 -1.96 -3.67 -7.12
N LYS A 38 -3.08 -3.90 -7.82
CA LYS A 38 -4.24 -3.02 -7.82
C LYS A 38 -5.39 -3.66 -7.04
N PHE A 39 -5.94 -2.90 -6.10
CA PHE A 39 -7.06 -3.30 -5.24
C PHE A 39 -8.27 -2.45 -5.57
N TYR A 40 -9.37 -3.10 -5.96
CA TYR A 40 -10.57 -2.40 -6.42
C TYR A 40 -11.50 -2.05 -5.25
N PHE A 41 -12.11 -0.85 -5.28
CA PHE A 41 -13.08 -0.45 -4.25
C PHE A 41 -14.31 -1.35 -4.20
N LYS A 42 -14.68 -2.00 -5.30
CA LYS A 42 -15.80 -2.96 -5.33
C LYS A 42 -15.58 -4.18 -4.41
N ASP A 43 -14.31 -4.51 -4.17
CA ASP A 43 -13.87 -5.66 -3.39
C ASP A 43 -13.55 -5.25 -1.93
N ILE A 44 -13.67 -3.96 -1.63
CA ILE A 44 -13.45 -3.37 -0.31
C ILE A 44 -14.79 -3.14 0.38
N GLU A 45 -14.86 -3.53 1.65
CA GLU A 45 -16.01 -3.33 2.52
C GLU A 45 -15.87 -2.02 3.31
N GLU A 46 -14.68 -1.75 3.86
CA GLU A 46 -14.42 -0.58 4.70
C GLU A 46 -12.95 -0.12 4.61
N ILE A 47 -12.71 1.19 4.65
CA ILE A 47 -11.37 1.78 4.76
C ILE A 47 -11.34 2.67 6.01
N GLY A 48 -10.41 2.39 6.91
CA GLY A 48 -10.31 3.09 8.19
C GLY A 48 -8.87 3.26 8.66
N VAL A 49 -8.70 4.04 9.72
CA VAL A 49 -7.42 4.14 10.42
C VAL A 49 -7.54 3.32 11.70
N ARG A 50 -6.64 2.35 11.88
CA ARG A 50 -6.58 1.50 13.07
C ARG A 50 -5.31 1.83 13.84
N MET A 51 -5.44 1.96 15.15
CA MET A 51 -4.29 2.10 16.04
C MET A 51 -3.66 0.72 16.25
N VAL A 52 -2.44 0.49 15.76
CA VAL A 52 -1.72 -0.79 15.92
C VAL A 52 -0.84 -0.78 17.15
N ASP A 53 -0.26 0.37 17.49
CA ASP A 53 0.53 0.52 18.71
C ASP A 53 0.01 1.71 19.51
N ALA A 54 -0.83 1.41 20.51
CA ALA A 54 -1.39 2.40 21.42
C ALA A 54 -0.33 3.06 22.31
N LYS A 55 0.79 2.37 22.60
CA LYS A 55 1.89 2.93 23.41
C LYS A 55 2.70 3.94 22.62
N ARG A 56 2.92 3.68 21.32
CA ARG A 56 3.66 4.58 20.42
C ARG A 56 2.76 5.53 19.64
N LYS A 57 1.43 5.47 19.84
CA LYS A 57 0.42 6.22 19.07
C LYS A 57 0.61 6.06 17.56
N ILE A 58 0.91 4.84 17.12
CA ILE A 58 1.11 4.53 15.71
C ILE A 58 -0.23 4.10 15.13
N ASP A 59 -0.79 5.00 14.35
CA ASP A 59 -1.95 4.76 13.51
C ASP A 59 -1.50 4.20 12.16
N VAL A 60 -2.17 3.14 11.71
CA VAL A 60 -1.98 2.52 10.40
C VAL A 60 -3.28 2.59 9.61
N LEU A 61 -3.15 2.60 8.30
CA LEU A 61 -4.28 2.56 7.40
C LEU A 61 -4.72 1.10 7.21
N ASN A 62 -5.95 0.78 7.63
CA ASN A 62 -6.57 -0.53 7.48
C ASN A 62 -7.57 -0.52 6.34
N VAL A 63 -7.53 -1.56 5.52
CA VAL A 63 -8.49 -1.84 4.45
C VAL A 63 -9.12 -3.19 4.74
N ARG A 64 -10.43 -3.19 4.94
CA ARG A 64 -11.24 -4.40 5.10
C ARG A 64 -11.85 -4.75 3.76
N PHE A 65 -11.52 -5.92 3.27
CA PHE A 65 -12.02 -6.48 2.03
C PHE A 65 -13.32 -7.25 2.28
N LYS A 66 -14.12 -7.41 1.24
CA LYS A 66 -15.25 -8.34 1.27
C LYS A 66 -14.72 -9.75 1.43
N ARG A 67 -15.52 -10.61 2.07
CA ARG A 67 -15.13 -11.99 2.40
C ARG A 67 -14.53 -12.75 1.22
N GLY A 68 -13.28 -13.17 1.35
CA GLY A 68 -12.54 -13.94 0.34
C GLY A 68 -12.12 -13.15 -0.91
N ARG A 69 -12.19 -11.81 -0.87
CA ARG A 69 -11.74 -10.92 -1.96
C ARG A 69 -10.33 -10.35 -1.77
N LEU A 70 -9.74 -10.54 -0.59
CA LEU A 70 -8.34 -10.20 -0.35
C LEU A 70 -7.42 -11.22 -1.01
N ASP A 71 -6.72 -10.80 -2.06
CA ASP A 71 -5.64 -11.58 -2.66
C ASP A 71 -4.38 -11.45 -1.79
N ARG A 72 -4.08 -12.50 -1.02
CA ARG A 72 -2.93 -12.53 -0.09
C ARG A 72 -1.60 -12.60 -0.82
N ASP A 73 -1.56 -13.25 -1.98
CA ASP A 73 -0.33 -13.39 -2.76
C ASP A 73 0.01 -12.04 -3.43
N ALA A 74 -1.00 -11.31 -3.90
CA ALA A 74 -0.84 -9.95 -4.38
C ALA A 74 -0.53 -8.96 -3.24
N ALA A 75 -1.12 -9.14 -2.06
CA ALA A 75 -0.82 -8.31 -0.89
C ALA A 75 0.57 -8.58 -0.31
N ASP A 76 1.15 -9.78 -0.49
CA ASP A 76 2.44 -10.15 0.08
C ASP A 76 3.58 -9.19 -0.32
N GLY A 77 4.16 -8.57 0.70
CA GLY A 77 5.23 -7.58 0.54
C GLY A 77 4.74 -6.16 0.19
N LEU A 78 3.49 -5.99 -0.23
CA LEU A 78 2.85 -4.70 -0.53
C LEU A 78 2.00 -4.16 0.61
N MET A 79 1.31 -5.06 1.32
CA MET A 79 0.50 -4.80 2.51
C MET A 79 0.73 -5.92 3.54
N GLN A 80 0.29 -5.70 4.77
CA GLN A 80 0.32 -6.70 5.82
C GLN A 80 -1.11 -7.20 6.08
N PRO A 81 -1.46 -8.42 5.64
CA PRO A 81 -2.71 -9.05 6.05
C PRO A 81 -2.71 -9.22 7.58
N ILE A 82 -3.78 -8.79 8.25
CA ILE A 82 -3.97 -8.94 9.70
C ILE A 82 -5.02 -10.02 10.01
N GLY A 83 -5.83 -10.39 9.04
CA GLY A 83 -6.83 -11.44 9.17
C GLY A 83 -7.18 -12.06 7.82
N ASP A 84 -8.34 -12.70 7.75
CA ASP A 84 -8.76 -13.33 6.50
C ASP A 84 -9.13 -12.31 5.42
N ASP A 85 -9.73 -11.20 5.84
CA ASP A 85 -10.27 -10.16 4.98
C ASP A 85 -9.69 -8.76 5.28
N ASP A 86 -8.86 -8.62 6.32
CA ASP A 86 -8.27 -7.33 6.72
C ASP A 86 -6.81 -7.23 6.29
N ALA A 87 -6.43 -6.09 5.69
CA ALA A 87 -5.05 -5.78 5.37
C ALA A 87 -4.68 -4.34 5.75
N VAL A 88 -3.47 -4.20 6.27
CA VAL A 88 -2.88 -2.91 6.63
C VAL A 88 -1.87 -2.47 5.57
N ILE A 89 -2.03 -1.23 5.12
CA ILE A 89 -1.10 -0.55 4.23
C ILE A 89 0.11 -0.09 5.06
N TYR A 90 1.32 -0.41 4.59
CA TYR A 90 2.57 -0.06 5.30
C TYR A 90 2.74 1.45 5.46
N ASP A 91 3.53 1.89 6.44
CA ASP A 91 3.74 3.34 6.69
C ASP A 91 4.78 3.98 5.73
N LYS A 92 5.42 3.19 4.87
CA LYS A 92 6.58 3.62 4.06
C LYS A 92 6.20 3.91 2.61
N TYR A 93 5.29 4.86 2.41
CA TYR A 93 4.98 5.42 1.08
C TYR A 93 5.56 6.82 0.93
N GLU A 94 5.67 7.30 -0.31
CA GLU A 94 6.12 8.67 -0.58
C GLU A 94 5.19 9.74 0.01
N LEU A 95 3.89 9.47 0.04
CA LEU A 95 2.87 10.38 0.59
C LEU A 95 2.67 10.14 2.08
N SER A 96 2.35 11.21 2.82
CA SER A 96 2.06 11.09 4.24
C SER A 96 0.78 10.26 4.48
N LYS A 97 0.74 9.47 5.56
CA LYS A 97 -0.44 8.65 5.92
C LYS A 97 -1.77 9.41 5.88
N HIS A 98 -1.75 10.66 6.34
CA HIS A 98 -2.94 11.50 6.40
C HIS A 98 -3.45 11.88 5.01
N GLU A 99 -2.55 12.17 4.08
CA GLU A 99 -2.91 12.47 2.69
C GLU A 99 -3.45 11.23 1.99
N VAL A 100 -2.75 10.09 2.15
CA VAL A 100 -3.21 8.80 1.60
C VAL A 100 -4.59 8.45 2.13
N PHE A 101 -4.81 8.55 3.44
CA PHE A 101 -6.12 8.29 4.04
C PHE A 101 -7.20 9.25 3.52
N LYS A 102 -6.91 10.56 3.45
CA LYS A 102 -7.87 11.56 2.98
C LYS A 102 -8.27 11.29 1.53
N ILE A 103 -7.30 11.00 0.66
CA ILE A 103 -7.55 10.72 -0.76
C ILE A 103 -8.35 9.42 -0.90
N LEU A 104 -7.95 8.34 -0.22
CA LEU A 104 -8.66 7.06 -0.27
C LEU A 104 -10.09 7.18 0.25
N LYS A 105 -10.29 7.84 1.39
CA LYS A 105 -11.61 8.04 1.97
C LYS A 105 -12.49 8.89 1.07
N GLN A 106 -11.97 10.00 0.54
CA GLN A 106 -12.71 10.85 -0.41
C GLN A 106 -13.13 10.08 -1.67
N LYS A 107 -12.23 9.27 -2.25
CA LYS A 107 -12.53 8.47 -3.44
C LYS A 107 -13.53 7.34 -3.14
N PHE A 108 -13.41 6.70 -1.98
CA PHE A 108 -14.33 5.66 -1.54
C PHE A 108 -15.74 6.21 -1.28
N GLU A 109 -15.86 7.33 -0.56
CA GLU A 109 -17.14 8.01 -0.30
C GLU A 109 -17.78 8.60 -1.55
N LYS A 110 -16.99 9.01 -2.57
CA LYS A 110 -17.53 9.54 -3.82
C LYS A 110 -18.15 8.44 -4.71
N ARG A 111 -17.80 7.17 -4.47
CA ARG A 111 -18.25 6.04 -5.28
C ARG A 111 -19.40 5.24 -4.65
N ASN A 112 -19.52 5.26 -3.32
CA ASN A 112 -20.69 4.75 -2.58
C ASN A 112 -21.81 5.79 -2.54
#